data_AF-A0A251S9W9-F1
#
_entry.id   AF-A0A251S9W9-F1
#
_cell.length_a   1.000
_cell.length_b   1.000
_cell.length_c   1.000
_cell.angle_alpha   90.00
_cell.angle_beta   90.00
_cell.angle_gamma   90.00
#
_symmetry.space_group_name_H-M   'P 1'
#
loop_
_entity.id
_entity.type
_entity.pdbx_description
1 polymer ?
#
loop_
_entity_poly.entity_id
_entity_poly.type
_entity_poly.pdbx_seq_one_letter_code
_entity_poly.pdbx_strand_id
1 'polypeptide(L)'
;MDQPLKSQGPEVTRPTSTGPVITSKGSGRYSSSGASSGGAGGYNPNVVGAKDTVGDIYYKTYTEEERGDALHQAPWSLKQKDTFVEFGASREWFLNSFPPGEVNRQRAKTHEMLYRTYILGEANARAANHQIVREWRTMVRERADWEGYRERTLKRIAEFEKSKAAFDEERAKFEADKKAEEWGREGLQKKLHNVEEQLAKEKAEFKRICAQDNDRAYALRQKIVDLEAKVADLTSKVEEAQGEKAAKQQMEVELTAAKVQLSNKDKDLHAKDVEIAELKRRLNEQIDRCESLEIDLEAEKVKAADAEEARAVSTAALNVAQTNYSEAQGIVDTLVSEAEWMRTRGVVLVANSILNANELDRAVAALTDAARAVGHRGGYLECADHVEQMLGQEFDTSHCSVTEHADAALASAENSYDNLSLPIMELVVESLKKDDWCQRLKAILDPPVTVELSDEEPVGDDGGDGDDDGNDDDGEDDGDDGDDRREE
;
A
#
# COMPACT_ATOMS: atom_id res chain seq x y z
N MET A 1 -12.72 31.28 -31.45
CA MET A 1 -13.92 30.78 -32.15
C MET A 1 -13.37 30.13 -33.41
N ASP A 2 -12.88 28.91 -33.26
CA ASP A 2 -12.16 28.20 -34.32
C ASP A 2 -12.50 26.70 -34.18
N GLN A 3 -13.20 26.17 -35.18
CA GLN A 3 -13.43 24.74 -35.36
C GLN A 3 -12.34 24.15 -36.25
N PRO A 4 -11.80 22.94 -35.95
CA PRO A 4 -10.98 22.23 -36.92
C PRO A 4 -11.84 21.30 -37.79
N LEU A 5 -11.73 21.56 -39.10
CA LEU A 5 -11.75 20.67 -40.25
C LEU A 5 -12.12 19.18 -40.03
N LYS A 6 -13.26 18.79 -40.60
CA LYS A 6 -13.64 17.40 -40.90
C LYS A 6 -12.77 16.85 -42.03
N SER A 7 -12.11 15.71 -41.79
CA SER A 7 -11.43 14.92 -42.82
C SER A 7 -12.44 14.20 -43.72
N GLN A 8 -12.28 14.38 -45.03
CA GLN A 8 -13.01 13.70 -46.09
C GLN A 8 -12.53 12.24 -46.19
N GLY A 9 -13.43 11.29 -46.00
CA GLY A 9 -13.23 9.89 -46.39
C GLY A 9 -13.44 9.70 -47.90
N PRO A 10 -12.83 8.68 -48.52
CA PRO A 10 -12.87 8.50 -49.96
C PRO A 10 -14.25 8.06 -50.45
N GLU A 11 -14.60 8.65 -51.59
CA GLU A 11 -15.84 8.58 -52.33
C GLU A 11 -16.18 7.16 -52.80
N VAL A 12 -17.39 6.70 -52.48
CA VAL A 12 -17.95 5.42 -52.93
C VAL A 12 -18.41 5.57 -54.38
N THR A 13 -17.60 5.15 -55.34
CA THR A 13 -18.05 4.92 -56.71
C THR A 13 -18.83 3.60 -56.79
N ARG A 14 -20.13 3.68 -57.05
CA ARG A 14 -20.97 2.56 -57.53
C ARG A 14 -20.41 2.00 -58.85
N PRO A 15 -20.36 0.68 -59.03
CA PRO A 15 -20.51 0.07 -60.34
C PRO A 15 -21.94 -0.45 -60.52
N THR A 16 -22.59 0.09 -61.55
CA THR A 16 -23.82 -0.44 -62.15
C THR A 16 -23.43 -1.61 -63.07
N SER A 17 -23.83 -2.85 -62.76
CA SER A 17 -24.37 -3.78 -63.77
C SER A 17 -24.88 -5.06 -63.10
N THR A 18 -26.19 -5.23 -63.16
CA THR A 18 -26.87 -6.52 -63.11
C THR A 18 -26.49 -7.35 -64.33
N GLY A 19 -26.00 -8.57 -64.11
CA GLY A 19 -25.76 -9.58 -65.15
C GLY A 19 -25.88 -10.99 -64.55
N PRO A 20 -26.50 -11.95 -65.25
CA PRO A 20 -26.87 -13.25 -64.67
C PRO A 20 -25.65 -14.17 -64.56
N VAL A 21 -25.53 -14.87 -63.43
CA VAL A 21 -24.55 -15.96 -63.29
C VAL A 21 -25.02 -17.12 -64.17
N ILE A 22 -24.29 -17.35 -65.25
CA ILE A 22 -24.47 -18.45 -66.19
C ILE A 22 -24.04 -19.74 -65.49
N THR A 23 -24.98 -20.67 -65.33
CA THR A 23 -24.69 -22.06 -64.99
C THR A 23 -24.03 -22.73 -66.19
N SER A 24 -22.74 -23.03 -66.10
CA SER A 24 -22.06 -23.84 -67.10
C SER A 24 -22.52 -25.29 -66.96
N LYS A 25 -23.49 -25.67 -67.81
CA LYS A 25 -23.83 -27.07 -68.10
C LYS A 25 -22.61 -27.77 -68.70
N GLY A 26 -21.91 -28.55 -67.87
CA GLY A 26 -21.05 -29.66 -68.32
C GLY A 26 -21.91 -30.92 -68.49
N SER A 27 -22.09 -31.33 -69.74
CA SER A 27 -22.85 -32.52 -70.15
C SER A 27 -22.14 -33.80 -69.71
N GLY A 28 -22.76 -34.56 -68.81
CA GLY A 28 -22.37 -35.93 -68.47
C GLY A 28 -23.63 -36.73 -68.16
N ARG A 29 -24.00 -37.64 -69.07
CA ARG A 29 -25.22 -38.46 -69.00
C ARG A 29 -25.33 -39.18 -67.66
N TYR A 30 -26.44 -38.93 -66.98
CA TYR A 30 -26.96 -39.78 -65.92
C TYR A 30 -27.47 -41.08 -66.57
N SER A 31 -26.78 -42.18 -66.33
CA SER A 31 -27.34 -43.52 -66.52
C SER A 31 -27.77 -44.03 -65.14
N SER A 32 -29.07 -43.94 -64.89
CA SER A 32 -29.74 -44.63 -63.78
C SER A 32 -29.85 -46.12 -64.11
N SER A 33 -29.21 -46.97 -63.31
CA SER A 33 -29.54 -48.39 -63.27
C SER A 33 -29.07 -49.01 -61.95
N GLY A 34 -29.99 -49.69 -61.27
CA GLY A 34 -29.67 -50.77 -60.33
C GLY A 34 -29.96 -50.46 -58.86
N ALA A 35 -31.12 -50.92 -58.39
CA ALA A 35 -31.26 -51.35 -57.01
C ALA A 35 -30.27 -52.51 -56.75
N SER A 36 -29.53 -52.46 -55.64
CA SER A 36 -28.90 -53.65 -55.08
C SER A 36 -28.87 -53.59 -53.56
N SER A 37 -29.48 -54.61 -53.00
CA SER A 37 -29.41 -55.12 -51.64
C SER A 37 -27.98 -55.22 -51.09
N GLY A 38 -27.87 -55.05 -49.77
CA GLY A 38 -27.00 -55.79 -48.86
C GLY A 38 -25.53 -55.93 -49.22
N GLY A 39 -24.67 -55.20 -48.50
CA GLY A 39 -23.24 -55.52 -48.46
C GLY A 39 -22.48 -54.46 -47.68
N ALA A 40 -21.73 -54.91 -46.66
CA ALA A 40 -20.71 -54.12 -45.99
C ALA A 40 -19.62 -53.71 -47.00
N GLY A 41 -19.85 -52.61 -47.71
CA GLY A 41 -18.89 -51.97 -48.61
C GLY A 41 -18.27 -50.79 -47.89
N GLY A 42 -16.95 -50.82 -47.71
CA GLY A 42 -16.20 -49.78 -47.01
C GLY A 42 -16.52 -48.38 -47.53
N TYR A 43 -16.97 -47.51 -46.64
CA TYR A 43 -17.14 -46.09 -46.90
C TYR A 43 -15.77 -45.50 -47.27
N ASN A 44 -15.59 -45.07 -48.52
CA ASN A 44 -14.42 -44.30 -48.92
C ASN A 44 -14.71 -42.81 -48.62
N PRO A 45 -14.06 -42.21 -47.61
CA PRO A 45 -14.36 -40.84 -47.18
C PRO A 45 -14.01 -39.78 -48.24
N ASN A 46 -13.25 -40.13 -49.29
CA ASN A 46 -12.76 -39.20 -50.30
C ASN A 46 -13.63 -39.11 -51.56
N VAL A 47 -14.76 -39.82 -51.62
CA VAL A 47 -15.67 -39.80 -52.77
C VAL A 47 -16.88 -38.92 -52.47
N VAL A 48 -17.17 -37.96 -53.36
CA VAL A 48 -18.34 -37.08 -53.26
C VAL A 48 -19.60 -37.88 -53.66
N GLY A 49 -20.53 -38.01 -52.73
CA GLY A 49 -21.79 -38.72 -52.88
C GLY A 49 -22.99 -37.77 -53.01
N ALA A 50 -24.09 -38.26 -53.59
CA ALA A 50 -25.32 -37.48 -53.80
C ALA A 50 -26.03 -36.98 -52.52
N LYS A 51 -25.59 -37.44 -51.34
CA LYS A 51 -26.12 -37.03 -50.02
C LYS A 51 -25.16 -36.12 -49.24
N ASP A 52 -24.02 -35.76 -49.82
CA ASP A 52 -23.02 -34.92 -49.16
C ASP A 52 -23.53 -33.49 -49.02
N THR A 53 -23.36 -32.90 -47.84
CA THR A 53 -23.64 -31.49 -47.59
C THR A 53 -22.58 -30.59 -48.23
N VAL A 54 -22.83 -29.27 -48.29
CA VAL A 54 -21.86 -28.31 -48.83
C VAL A 54 -20.54 -28.36 -48.07
N GLY A 55 -20.57 -28.51 -46.74
CA GLY A 55 -19.39 -28.74 -45.91
C GLY A 55 -18.71 -30.08 -46.20
N ASP A 56 -19.47 -31.15 -46.44
CA ASP A 56 -18.88 -32.45 -46.81
C ASP A 56 -18.13 -32.39 -48.13
N ILE A 57 -18.71 -31.73 -49.13
CA ILE A 57 -18.05 -31.50 -50.43
C ILE A 57 -16.79 -30.67 -50.20
N TYR A 58 -16.90 -29.56 -49.46
CA TYR A 58 -15.79 -28.67 -49.15
C TYR A 58 -14.60 -29.42 -48.55
N TYR A 59 -14.79 -30.15 -47.44
CA TYR A 59 -13.68 -30.85 -46.78
C TYR A 59 -13.13 -32.04 -47.56
N LYS A 60 -13.92 -32.67 -48.45
CA LYS A 60 -13.46 -33.76 -49.31
C LYS A 60 -12.66 -33.29 -50.52
N THR A 61 -12.92 -32.08 -51.01
CA THR A 61 -12.22 -31.47 -52.15
C THR A 61 -11.16 -30.47 -51.73
N TYR A 62 -11.09 -30.12 -50.45
CA TYR A 62 -10.13 -29.14 -49.95
C TYR A 62 -8.73 -29.76 -49.86
N THR A 63 -7.81 -29.27 -50.69
CA THR A 63 -6.37 -29.53 -50.57
C THR A 63 -5.63 -28.19 -50.53
N GLU A 64 -4.64 -28.05 -49.63
CA GLU A 64 -3.85 -26.81 -49.57
C GLU A 64 -3.04 -26.58 -50.85
N GLU A 65 -2.67 -27.66 -51.54
CA GLU A 65 -1.92 -27.65 -52.80
C GLU A 65 -2.74 -27.11 -53.98
N GLU A 66 -4.04 -27.44 -54.11
CA GLU A 66 -4.90 -26.91 -55.19
C GLU A 66 -5.33 -25.45 -54.94
N ARG A 67 -5.31 -24.98 -53.69
CA ARG A 67 -5.65 -23.60 -53.33
C ARG A 67 -4.56 -22.60 -53.72
N GLY A 68 -3.29 -22.97 -53.62
CA GLY A 68 -2.16 -22.04 -53.78
C GLY A 68 -2.31 -20.79 -52.90
N ASP A 69 -2.11 -19.60 -53.49
CA ASP A 69 -2.22 -18.28 -52.83
C ASP A 69 -3.67 -17.74 -52.70
N ALA A 70 -4.69 -18.50 -53.12
CA ALA A 70 -6.06 -18.02 -53.07
C ALA A 70 -6.56 -17.91 -51.61
N LEU A 71 -7.22 -16.79 -51.30
CA LEU A 71 -7.87 -16.58 -50.00
C LEU A 71 -8.89 -17.69 -49.74
N HIS A 72 -8.78 -18.33 -48.57
CA HIS A 72 -9.68 -19.40 -48.13
C HIS A 72 -11.15 -18.92 -48.14
N GLN A 73 -11.96 -19.51 -49.02
CA GLN A 73 -13.40 -19.29 -49.07
C GLN A 73 -14.10 -20.42 -48.33
N ALA A 74 -14.49 -20.14 -47.09
CA ALA A 74 -15.25 -21.10 -46.31
C ALA A 74 -16.65 -21.31 -46.91
N PRO A 75 -17.26 -22.50 -46.77
CA PRO A 75 -18.59 -22.81 -47.28
C PRO A 75 -19.72 -22.15 -46.49
N TRP A 76 -19.39 -21.32 -45.49
CA TRP A 76 -20.34 -20.57 -44.66
C TRP A 76 -20.17 -19.06 -44.87
N SER A 77 -21.26 -18.33 -44.69
CA SER A 77 -21.36 -16.89 -44.93
C SER A 77 -20.78 -16.02 -43.79
N LEU A 78 -20.56 -16.60 -42.61
CA LEU A 78 -20.13 -15.91 -41.39
C LEU A 78 -18.62 -15.61 -41.40
N LYS A 79 -18.24 -14.34 -41.21
CA LYS A 79 -16.85 -13.85 -41.24
C LYS A 79 -16.33 -13.52 -39.84
N GLN A 80 -15.02 -13.35 -39.74
CA GLN A 80 -14.39 -12.89 -38.50
C GLN A 80 -14.98 -11.53 -38.10
N LYS A 81 -15.49 -11.44 -36.85
CA LYS A 81 -16.21 -10.30 -36.24
C LYS A 81 -17.71 -10.20 -36.55
N ASP A 82 -18.27 -11.10 -37.34
CA ASP A 82 -19.73 -11.19 -37.46
C ASP A 82 -20.34 -11.71 -36.16
N THR A 83 -21.53 -11.22 -35.83
CA THR A 83 -22.27 -11.65 -34.65
C THR A 83 -23.24 -12.78 -35.01
N PHE A 84 -23.40 -13.77 -34.12
CA PHE A 84 -24.32 -14.90 -34.29
C PHE A 84 -25.81 -14.50 -34.11
N VAL A 85 -26.21 -13.35 -34.65
CA VAL A 85 -27.57 -12.81 -34.52
C VAL A 85 -28.47 -13.36 -35.62
N GLU A 86 -27.93 -13.61 -36.82
CA GLU A 86 -28.68 -14.16 -37.94
C GLU A 86 -28.69 -15.69 -37.91
N PHE A 87 -29.89 -16.28 -37.76
CA PHE A 87 -30.07 -17.73 -37.67
C PHE A 87 -29.58 -18.47 -38.93
N GLY A 88 -29.81 -17.90 -40.13
CA GLY A 88 -29.41 -18.52 -41.40
C GLY A 88 -27.90 -18.73 -41.49
N ALA A 89 -27.12 -17.65 -41.35
CA ALA A 89 -25.67 -17.69 -41.38
C ALA A 89 -25.08 -18.53 -40.23
N SER A 90 -25.67 -18.45 -39.04
CA SER A 90 -25.26 -19.26 -37.88
C SER A 90 -25.50 -20.75 -38.10
N ARG A 91 -26.64 -21.12 -38.70
CA ARG A 91 -26.97 -22.50 -39.04
C ARG A 91 -26.07 -23.04 -40.15
N GLU A 92 -25.79 -22.25 -41.19
CA GLU A 92 -24.83 -22.61 -42.24
C GLU A 92 -23.43 -22.84 -41.67
N TRP A 93 -22.98 -21.94 -40.78
CA TRP A 93 -21.70 -22.08 -40.10
C TRP A 93 -21.67 -23.37 -39.27
N PHE A 94 -22.68 -23.59 -38.42
CA PHE A 94 -22.72 -24.76 -37.53
C PHE A 94 -22.78 -26.09 -38.27
N LEU A 95 -23.54 -26.16 -39.37
CA LEU A 95 -23.67 -27.40 -40.15
C LEU A 95 -22.41 -27.72 -40.95
N ASN A 96 -21.64 -26.71 -41.35
CA ASN A 96 -20.48 -26.87 -42.23
C ASN A 96 -19.13 -26.66 -41.53
N SER A 97 -19.10 -26.36 -40.23
CA SER A 97 -17.87 -26.15 -39.45
C SER A 97 -17.21 -27.43 -38.98
N PHE A 98 -17.93 -28.55 -39.00
CA PHE A 98 -17.43 -29.85 -38.56
C PHE A 98 -16.98 -30.69 -39.76
N PRO A 99 -15.76 -31.26 -39.73
CA PRO A 99 -15.31 -32.16 -40.78
C PRO A 99 -16.19 -33.41 -40.89
N PRO A 100 -16.32 -34.02 -42.08
CA PRO A 100 -17.15 -35.20 -42.31
C PRO A 100 -16.77 -36.38 -41.39
N GLY A 101 -15.49 -36.53 -41.08
CA GLY A 101 -15.01 -37.53 -40.12
C GLY A 101 -15.56 -37.33 -38.71
N GLU A 102 -15.69 -36.09 -38.25
CA GLU A 102 -16.28 -35.77 -36.94
C GLU A 102 -17.79 -35.98 -36.97
N VAL A 103 -18.47 -35.56 -38.03
CA VAL A 103 -19.91 -35.81 -38.21
C VAL A 103 -20.22 -37.31 -38.20
N ASN A 104 -19.44 -38.12 -38.92
CA ASN A 104 -19.60 -39.57 -38.95
C ASN A 104 -19.27 -40.23 -37.60
N ARG A 105 -18.24 -39.74 -36.90
CA ARG A 105 -17.91 -40.19 -35.54
C ARG A 105 -19.08 -39.96 -34.58
N GLN A 106 -19.73 -38.80 -34.65
CA GLN A 106 -20.91 -38.51 -33.81
C GLN A 106 -22.11 -39.36 -34.24
N ARG A 107 -22.35 -39.56 -35.55
CA ARG A 107 -23.44 -40.44 -36.06
C ARG A 107 -23.26 -41.91 -35.68
N ALA A 108 -22.02 -42.39 -35.52
CA ALA A 108 -21.71 -43.75 -35.10
C ALA A 108 -21.97 -44.01 -33.61
N LYS A 109 -22.16 -42.95 -32.80
CA LYS A 109 -22.51 -43.09 -31.39
C LYS A 109 -23.96 -43.52 -31.23
N THR A 110 -24.23 -44.30 -30.19
CA THR A 110 -25.60 -44.61 -29.77
C THR A 110 -26.31 -43.33 -29.29
N HIS A 111 -27.64 -43.34 -29.34
CA HIS A 111 -28.45 -42.20 -28.88
C HIS A 111 -28.12 -41.80 -27.43
N GLU A 112 -27.94 -42.78 -26.56
CA GLU A 112 -27.53 -42.58 -25.16
C GLU A 112 -26.16 -41.89 -25.04
N MET A 113 -25.18 -42.29 -25.86
CA MET A 113 -23.85 -41.70 -25.85
C MET A 113 -23.85 -40.27 -26.40
N LEU A 114 -24.69 -39.97 -27.40
CA LEU A 114 -24.91 -38.61 -27.89
C LEU A 114 -25.52 -37.72 -26.80
N TYR A 115 -26.56 -38.20 -26.13
CA TYR A 115 -27.22 -37.48 -25.03
C TYR A 115 -26.25 -37.22 -23.87
N ARG A 116 -25.45 -38.22 -23.48
CA ARG A 116 -24.41 -38.07 -22.45
C ARG A 116 -23.33 -37.07 -22.86
N THR A 117 -22.87 -37.09 -24.12
CA THR A 117 -21.89 -36.12 -24.64
C THR A 117 -22.47 -34.70 -24.60
N TYR A 118 -23.73 -34.54 -25.00
CA TYR A 118 -24.43 -33.26 -24.96
C TYR A 118 -24.55 -32.72 -23.53
N ILE A 119 -25.03 -33.53 -22.58
CA ILE A 119 -25.14 -33.13 -21.17
C ILE A 119 -23.78 -32.71 -20.61
N LEU A 120 -22.74 -33.50 -20.85
CA LEU A 120 -21.39 -33.18 -20.34
C LEU A 120 -20.85 -31.88 -20.94
N GLY A 121 -21.02 -31.67 -22.25
CA GLY A 121 -20.61 -30.43 -22.92
C GLY A 121 -21.36 -29.22 -22.38
N GLU A 122 -22.68 -29.33 -22.23
CA GLU A 122 -23.55 -28.29 -21.70
C GLU A 122 -23.26 -27.97 -20.22
N ALA A 123 -23.01 -29.00 -19.40
CA ALA A 123 -22.65 -28.83 -17.99
C ALA A 123 -21.30 -28.11 -17.86
N ASN A 124 -20.29 -28.53 -18.63
CA ASN A 124 -18.97 -27.91 -18.63
C ASN A 124 -19.02 -26.45 -19.13
N ALA A 125 -19.75 -26.17 -20.21
CA ALA A 125 -19.90 -24.84 -20.75
C ALA A 125 -20.63 -23.90 -19.78
N ARG A 126 -21.73 -24.38 -19.15
CA ARG A 126 -22.43 -23.60 -18.12
C ARG A 126 -21.57 -23.35 -16.89
N ALA A 127 -20.83 -24.36 -16.42
CA ALA A 127 -19.94 -24.21 -15.27
C ALA A 127 -18.83 -23.18 -15.54
N ALA A 128 -18.18 -23.26 -16.70
CA ALA A 128 -17.16 -22.28 -17.11
C ALA A 128 -17.73 -20.86 -17.23
N ASN A 129 -18.88 -20.70 -17.90
CA ASN A 129 -19.52 -19.39 -18.03
C ASN A 129 -19.93 -18.81 -16.66
N HIS A 130 -20.45 -19.66 -15.76
CA HIS A 130 -20.83 -19.22 -14.41
C HIS A 130 -19.62 -18.78 -13.59
N GLN A 131 -18.49 -19.49 -13.72
CA GLN A 131 -17.23 -19.12 -13.07
C GLN A 131 -16.72 -17.77 -13.59
N ILE A 132 -16.69 -17.56 -14.91
CA ILE A 132 -16.29 -16.29 -15.54
C ILE A 132 -17.18 -15.15 -15.03
N VAL A 133 -18.50 -15.35 -14.96
CA VAL A 133 -19.43 -14.33 -14.47
C VAL A 133 -19.21 -14.02 -12.98
N ARG A 134 -18.92 -15.03 -12.15
CA ARG A 134 -18.59 -14.84 -10.73
C ARG A 134 -17.31 -14.03 -10.56
N GLU A 135 -16.25 -14.39 -11.27
CA GLU A 135 -14.97 -13.66 -11.25
C GLU A 135 -15.15 -12.23 -11.73
N TRP A 136 -15.87 -12.01 -12.83
CA TRP A 136 -16.22 -10.67 -13.30
C TRP A 136 -16.96 -9.84 -12.25
N ARG A 137 -17.95 -10.41 -11.57
CA ARG A 137 -18.69 -9.70 -10.50
C ARG A 137 -17.78 -9.38 -9.30
N THR A 138 -16.84 -10.25 -8.98
CA THR A 138 -15.84 -9.98 -7.94
C THR A 138 -14.88 -8.88 -8.36
N MET A 139 -14.32 -8.96 -9.56
CA MET A 139 -13.46 -7.90 -10.12
C MET A 139 -14.18 -6.54 -10.19
N VAL A 140 -15.47 -6.51 -10.54
CA VAL A 140 -16.26 -5.26 -10.56
C VAL A 140 -16.42 -4.67 -9.16
N ARG A 141 -16.62 -5.49 -8.12
CA ARG A 141 -16.68 -5.02 -6.73
C ARG A 141 -15.32 -4.50 -6.27
N GLU A 142 -14.26 -5.29 -6.48
CA GLU A 142 -12.90 -4.90 -6.14
C GLU A 142 -12.45 -3.62 -6.87
N ARG A 143 -12.90 -3.42 -8.11
CA ARG A 143 -12.62 -2.20 -8.89
C ARG A 143 -13.12 -0.94 -8.19
N ALA A 144 -14.30 -0.97 -7.59
CA ALA A 144 -14.84 0.18 -6.85
C ALA A 144 -14.00 0.48 -5.59
N ASP A 145 -13.59 -0.55 -4.86
CA ASP A 145 -12.73 -0.42 -3.69
C ASP A 145 -11.34 0.12 -4.07
N TRP A 146 -10.77 -0.40 -5.15
CA TRP A 146 -9.51 0.07 -5.73
C TRP A 146 -9.58 1.52 -6.21
N GLU A 147 -10.68 1.93 -6.85
CA GLU A 147 -10.90 3.32 -7.26
C GLU A 147 -11.01 4.24 -6.04
N GLY A 148 -11.72 3.83 -4.98
CA GLY A 148 -11.79 4.58 -3.73
C GLY A 148 -10.44 4.69 -3.02
N TYR A 149 -9.65 3.60 -3.00
CA TYR A 149 -8.29 3.61 -2.48
C TYR A 149 -7.39 4.56 -3.28
N ARG A 150 -7.43 4.46 -4.61
CA ARG A 150 -6.68 5.34 -5.52
C ARG A 150 -7.02 6.81 -5.28
N GLU A 151 -8.29 7.15 -5.14
CA GLU A 151 -8.72 8.53 -4.88
C GLU A 151 -8.17 9.05 -3.54
N ARG A 152 -8.22 8.25 -2.47
CA ARG A 152 -7.65 8.61 -1.17
C ARG A 152 -6.13 8.82 -1.25
N THR A 153 -5.43 7.96 -1.96
CA THR A 153 -3.98 8.07 -2.17
C THR A 153 -3.63 9.32 -2.96
N LEU A 154 -4.38 9.64 -4.02
CA LEU A 154 -4.19 10.87 -4.79
C LEU A 154 -4.44 12.13 -3.95
N LYS A 155 -5.44 12.13 -3.07
CA LYS A 155 -5.69 13.24 -2.14
C LYS A 155 -4.50 13.45 -1.19
N ARG A 156 -3.97 12.38 -0.61
CA ARG A 156 -2.78 12.45 0.27
C ARG A 156 -1.54 12.96 -0.46
N ILE A 157 -1.34 12.53 -1.70
CA ILE A 157 -0.23 13.04 -2.54
C ILE A 157 -0.39 14.55 -2.77
N ALA A 158 -1.58 15.01 -3.13
CA ALA A 158 -1.83 16.44 -3.34
C ALA A 158 -1.65 17.27 -2.06
N GLU A 159 -2.08 16.75 -0.90
CA GLU A 159 -1.86 17.38 0.41
C GLU A 159 -0.37 17.45 0.76
N PHE A 160 0.39 16.38 0.49
CA PHE A 160 1.84 16.34 0.67
C PHE A 160 2.57 17.31 -0.25
N GLU A 161 2.19 17.40 -1.52
CA GLU A 161 2.76 18.37 -2.45
C GLU A 161 2.49 19.81 -1.99
N LYS A 162 1.29 20.08 -1.47
CA LYS A 162 0.95 21.38 -0.89
C LYS A 162 1.78 21.70 0.36
N SER A 163 1.95 20.75 1.27
CA SER A 163 2.75 20.96 2.49
C SER A 163 4.23 21.14 2.16
N LYS A 164 4.75 20.37 1.18
CA LYS A 164 6.11 20.52 0.67
C LYS A 164 6.33 21.91 0.08
N ALA A 165 5.40 22.42 -0.73
CA ALA A 165 5.49 23.76 -1.29
C ALA A 165 5.48 24.86 -0.21
N ALA A 166 4.64 24.71 0.83
CA ALA A 166 4.62 25.64 1.96
C ALA A 166 5.94 25.60 2.75
N PHE A 167 6.49 24.41 2.98
CA PHE A 167 7.78 24.23 3.64
C PHE A 167 8.93 24.86 2.85
N ASP A 168 8.95 24.70 1.53
CA ASP A 168 9.95 25.34 0.67
C ASP A 168 9.85 26.87 0.70
N GLU A 169 8.63 27.43 0.81
CA GLU A 169 8.43 28.87 0.99
C GLU A 169 8.93 29.37 2.36
N GLU A 170 8.63 28.65 3.45
CA GLU A 170 9.12 28.97 4.79
C GLU A 170 10.65 28.88 4.86
N ARG A 171 11.24 27.86 4.23
CA ARG A 171 12.69 27.73 4.11
C ARG A 171 13.30 28.91 3.36
N ALA A 172 12.67 29.36 2.28
CA ALA A 172 13.14 30.53 1.53
C ALA A 172 13.07 31.82 2.36
N LYS A 173 12.01 32.01 3.17
CA LYS A 173 11.89 33.14 4.11
C LYS A 173 12.99 33.08 5.17
N PHE A 174 13.21 31.93 5.78
CA PHE A 174 14.25 31.73 6.78
C PHE A 174 15.65 32.07 6.24
N GLU A 175 15.99 31.62 5.02
CA GLU A 175 17.28 31.96 4.40
C GLU A 175 17.40 33.45 4.05
N ALA A 176 16.30 34.12 3.71
CA ALA A 176 16.29 35.57 3.50
C ALA A 176 16.54 36.34 4.80
N ASP A 177 15.86 35.94 5.88
CA ASP A 177 16.03 36.54 7.21
C ASP A 177 17.44 36.33 7.74
N LYS A 178 17.98 35.11 7.60
CA LYS A 178 19.37 34.80 7.94
C LYS A 178 20.36 35.72 7.21
N LYS A 179 20.20 35.92 5.91
CA LYS A 179 21.06 36.84 5.13
C LYS A 179 20.90 38.30 5.59
N ALA A 180 19.69 38.71 5.95
CA ALA A 180 19.44 40.05 6.47
C ALA A 180 20.13 40.26 7.82
N GLU A 181 20.10 39.26 8.71
CA GLU A 181 20.84 39.28 9.98
C GLU A 181 22.36 39.30 9.79
N GLU A 182 22.88 38.52 8.83
CA GLU A 182 24.30 38.51 8.47
C GLU A 182 24.74 39.90 7.97
N TRP A 183 23.96 40.52 7.06
CA TRP A 183 24.20 41.89 6.60
C TRP A 183 24.12 42.91 7.74
N GLY A 184 23.17 42.74 8.67
CA GLY A 184 23.06 43.57 9.87
C GLY A 184 24.30 43.47 10.76
N ARG A 185 24.78 42.25 11.01
CA ARG A 185 26.02 41.98 11.77
C ARG A 185 27.25 42.58 11.11
N GLU A 186 27.43 42.37 9.80
CA GLU A 186 28.54 42.98 9.05
C GLU A 186 28.50 44.51 9.09
N GLY A 187 27.30 45.09 8.99
CA GLY A 187 27.09 46.53 9.10
C GLY A 187 27.48 47.08 10.47
N LEU A 188 27.13 46.37 11.55
CA LEU A 188 27.55 46.73 12.92
C LEU A 188 29.06 46.57 13.11
N GLN A 189 29.65 45.49 12.59
CA GLN A 189 31.09 45.23 12.68
C GLN A 189 31.90 46.33 11.97
N LYS A 190 31.46 46.80 10.79
CA LYS A 190 32.08 47.95 10.10
C LYS A 190 31.99 49.24 10.91
N LYS A 191 30.84 49.51 11.53
CA LYS A 191 30.67 50.69 12.40
C LYS A 191 31.59 50.61 13.61
N LEU A 192 31.67 49.46 14.26
CA LEU A 192 32.55 49.21 15.39
C LEU A 192 34.02 49.44 15.01
N HIS A 193 34.47 48.87 13.88
CA HIS A 193 35.83 49.07 13.39
C HIS A 193 36.15 50.55 13.11
N ASN A 194 35.21 51.30 12.51
CA ASN A 194 35.40 52.72 12.25
C ASN A 194 35.49 53.55 13.54
N VAL A 195 34.67 53.24 14.55
CA VAL A 195 34.76 53.87 15.88
C VAL A 195 36.08 53.52 16.57
N GLU A 196 36.55 52.28 16.47
CA GLU A 196 37.87 51.88 16.99
C GLU A 196 39.02 52.63 16.31
N GLU A 197 38.96 52.82 14.99
CA GLU A 197 39.96 53.59 14.24
C GLU A 197 39.95 55.07 14.64
N GLN A 198 38.78 55.68 14.80
CA GLN A 198 38.64 57.05 15.31
C GLN A 198 39.21 57.17 16.72
N LEU A 199 38.86 56.24 17.62
CA LEU A 199 39.38 56.20 18.98
C LEU A 199 40.91 56.04 18.99
N ALA A 200 41.47 55.25 18.08
CA ALA A 200 42.91 55.10 17.95
C ALA A 200 43.60 56.40 17.50
N LYS A 201 42.99 57.13 16.54
CA LYS A 201 43.47 58.46 16.10
C LYS A 201 43.42 59.47 17.23
N GLU A 202 42.29 59.58 17.94
CA GLU A 202 42.15 60.49 19.08
C GLU A 202 43.15 60.16 20.19
N LYS A 203 43.36 58.87 20.51
CA LYS A 203 44.39 58.45 21.49
C LYS A 203 45.80 58.85 21.05
N ALA A 204 46.11 58.75 19.75
CA ALA A 204 47.42 59.15 19.23
C ALA A 204 47.60 60.67 19.28
N GLU A 205 46.58 61.45 18.91
CA GLU A 205 46.58 62.91 19.01
C GLU A 205 46.71 63.38 20.46
N PHE A 206 45.95 62.77 21.39
CA PHE A 206 46.03 63.06 22.81
C PHE A 206 47.45 62.81 23.35
N LYS A 207 48.06 61.66 23.04
CA LYS A 207 49.46 61.36 23.42
C LYS A 207 50.43 62.42 22.88
N ARG A 208 50.25 62.86 21.64
CA ARG A 208 51.07 63.91 21.03
C ARG A 208 50.91 65.25 21.76
N ILE A 209 49.69 65.63 22.11
CA ILE A 209 49.42 66.86 22.87
C ILE A 209 50.06 66.78 24.26
N CYS A 210 49.91 65.66 24.97
CA CYS A 210 50.56 65.44 26.26
C CYS A 210 52.08 65.56 26.17
N ALA A 211 52.70 64.98 25.14
CA ALA A 211 54.15 65.09 24.93
C ALA A 211 54.57 66.56 24.70
N GLN A 212 53.86 67.30 23.84
CA GLN A 212 54.12 68.72 23.60
C GLN A 212 53.99 69.57 24.85
N ASP A 213 52.96 69.36 25.66
CA ASP A 213 52.78 70.10 26.91
C ASP A 213 53.84 69.73 27.94
N ASN A 214 54.29 68.48 27.96
CA ASN A 214 55.41 68.07 28.82
C ASN A 214 56.71 68.78 28.39
N ASP A 215 57.02 68.81 27.10
CA ASP A 215 58.19 69.54 26.55
C ASP A 215 58.12 71.04 26.88
N ARG A 216 56.94 71.65 26.77
CA ARG A 216 56.70 73.04 27.17
C ARG A 216 56.93 73.24 28.67
N ALA A 217 56.44 72.32 29.50
CA ALA A 217 56.67 72.37 30.94
C ALA A 217 58.15 72.23 31.28
N TYR A 218 58.90 71.34 30.62
CA TYR A 218 60.35 71.23 30.74
C TYR A 218 61.07 72.51 30.30
N ALA A 219 60.68 73.11 29.18
CA ALA A 219 61.27 74.36 28.70
C ALA A 219 61.01 75.54 29.66
N LEU A 220 59.81 75.62 30.24
CA LEU A 220 59.49 76.60 31.28
C LEU A 220 60.29 76.36 32.56
N ARG A 221 60.44 75.10 32.99
CA ARG A 221 61.31 74.73 34.13
C ARG A 221 62.75 75.14 33.87
N GLN A 222 63.28 74.91 32.67
CA GLN A 222 64.64 75.32 32.32
C GLN A 222 64.79 76.85 32.36
N LYS A 223 63.81 77.61 31.84
CA LYS A 223 63.81 79.07 31.96
C LYS A 223 63.78 79.55 33.41
N ILE A 224 63.03 78.87 34.29
CA ILE A 224 63.03 79.17 35.71
C ILE A 224 64.43 78.95 36.28
N VAL A 225 65.07 77.82 36.01
CA VAL A 225 66.45 77.53 36.45
C VAL A 225 67.45 78.56 35.92
N ASP A 226 67.36 78.95 34.65
CA ASP A 226 68.23 79.98 34.06
C ASP A 226 68.02 81.35 34.70
N LEU A 227 66.77 81.69 35.04
CA LEU A 227 66.44 82.91 35.77
C LEU A 227 66.92 82.84 37.23
N GLU A 228 66.79 81.70 37.90
CA GLU A 228 67.34 81.45 39.24
C GLU A 228 68.86 81.59 39.24
N ALA A 229 69.55 81.06 38.22
CA ALA A 229 70.99 81.21 38.07
C ALA A 229 71.40 82.67 37.82
N LYS A 230 70.63 83.43 37.03
CA LYS A 230 70.83 84.88 36.87
C LYS A 230 70.57 85.65 38.16
N VAL A 231 69.55 85.27 38.92
CA VAL A 231 69.29 85.84 40.26
C VAL A 231 70.47 85.52 41.19
N ALA A 232 71.02 84.30 41.16
CA ALA A 232 72.19 83.94 41.95
C ALA A 232 73.48 84.67 41.51
N ASP A 233 73.70 84.88 40.21
CA ASP A 233 74.83 85.67 39.67
C ASP A 233 74.69 87.17 39.98
N LEU A 234 73.47 87.71 39.90
CA LEU A 234 73.17 89.07 40.37
C LEU A 234 73.31 89.17 41.89
N THR A 235 72.96 88.13 42.65
CA THR A 235 73.16 88.06 44.11
C THR A 235 74.65 88.00 44.46
N SER A 236 75.45 87.24 43.72
CA SER A 236 76.92 87.21 43.83
C SER A 236 77.57 88.56 43.49
N LYS A 237 77.01 89.31 42.52
CA LYS A 237 77.45 90.68 42.19
C LYS A 237 76.96 91.74 43.19
N VAL A 238 75.89 91.46 43.93
CA VAL A 238 75.41 92.28 45.05
C VAL A 238 76.25 92.02 46.31
N GLU A 239 76.84 90.83 46.49
CA GLU A 239 77.73 90.52 47.62
C GLU A 239 79.14 91.15 47.53
N GLU A 240 79.55 91.71 46.38
CA GLU A 240 80.77 92.55 46.24
C GLU A 240 80.51 94.08 46.38
N ALA A 241 79.24 94.51 46.54
CA ALA A 241 78.87 95.91 46.69
C ALA A 241 78.11 96.18 48.00
N GLN A 242 78.87 96.10 49.10
CA GLN A 242 78.60 96.64 50.44
C GLN A 242 77.41 96.08 51.25
N GLY A 243 77.74 95.80 52.51
CA GLY A 243 76.78 95.59 53.59
C GLY A 243 76.26 96.88 54.24
N GLU A 244 75.35 96.63 55.18
CA GLU A 244 74.54 97.55 56.02
C GLU A 244 73.43 98.34 55.27
N LYS A 245 72.15 98.31 55.64
CA LYS A 245 71.53 98.02 56.95
C LYS A 245 69.99 97.85 56.83
N ALA A 246 69.49 96.78 57.45
CA ALA A 246 68.30 96.66 58.32
C ALA A 246 66.89 97.18 57.92
N ALA A 247 65.95 96.21 57.93
CA ALA A 247 64.62 96.19 58.59
C ALA A 247 63.50 97.06 57.97
N LYS A 248 62.21 96.67 57.91
CA LYS A 248 61.41 95.70 58.68
C LYS A 248 60.01 95.54 58.02
N GLN A 249 59.34 94.42 58.36
CA GLN A 249 57.88 94.16 58.40
C GLN A 249 57.09 93.89 57.11
N GLN A 250 56.55 92.66 57.02
CA GLN A 250 55.12 92.26 56.97
C GLN A 250 55.10 90.78 56.55
N MET A 251 54.76 89.80 57.39
CA MET A 251 53.45 89.51 57.99
C MET A 251 52.28 89.80 57.05
N GLU A 252 52.25 89.10 55.92
CA GLU A 252 51.05 88.65 55.20
C GLU A 252 51.54 87.87 53.99
N VAL A 253 51.39 86.54 53.98
CA VAL A 253 51.33 85.64 52.79
C VAL A 253 51.32 84.16 53.21
N GLU A 254 51.71 83.81 54.44
CA GLU A 254 51.60 82.42 54.93
C GLU A 254 50.13 81.96 55.18
N LEU A 255 49.17 82.89 55.24
CA LEU A 255 47.74 82.58 55.37
C LEU A 255 47.06 82.24 54.03
N THR A 256 47.66 82.60 52.88
CA THR A 256 47.09 82.29 51.55
C THR A 256 47.71 81.03 50.94
N ALA A 257 48.95 80.69 51.27
CA ALA A 257 49.58 79.43 50.84
C ALA A 257 49.01 78.18 51.54
N ALA A 258 48.69 78.27 52.84
CA ALA A 258 48.02 77.19 53.57
C ALA A 258 46.55 77.01 53.15
N LYS A 259 45.86 78.09 52.75
CA LYS A 259 44.46 78.04 52.29
C LYS A 259 44.32 77.47 50.87
N VAL A 260 45.33 77.66 50.01
CA VAL A 260 45.41 77.03 48.67
C VAL A 260 45.80 75.56 48.76
N GLN A 261 46.72 75.17 49.66
CA GLN A 261 47.04 73.75 49.87
C GLN A 261 45.92 72.96 50.56
N LEU A 262 45.17 73.57 51.48
CA LEU A 262 43.96 72.96 52.06
C LEU A 262 42.82 72.88 51.04
N SER A 263 42.62 73.91 50.21
CA SER A 263 41.61 73.87 49.13
C SER A 263 41.94 72.83 48.05
N ASN A 264 43.21 72.60 47.72
CA ASN A 264 43.59 71.56 46.77
C ASN A 264 43.45 70.15 47.36
N LYS A 265 43.71 69.97 48.66
CA LYS A 265 43.48 68.68 49.34
C LYS A 265 41.99 68.37 49.55
N ASP A 266 41.16 69.37 49.81
CA ASP A 266 39.69 69.21 49.84
C ASP A 266 39.13 68.85 48.46
N LYS A 267 39.70 69.42 47.39
CA LYS A 267 39.33 69.05 46.00
C LYS A 267 39.78 67.63 45.65
N ASP A 268 40.97 67.21 46.08
CA ASP A 268 41.45 65.82 45.90
C ASP A 268 40.66 64.82 46.73
N LEU A 269 40.28 65.16 47.97
CA LEU A 269 39.39 64.33 48.79
C LEU A 269 38.01 64.22 48.16
N HIS A 270 37.43 65.33 47.70
CA HIS A 270 36.18 65.30 46.96
C HIS A 270 36.27 64.47 45.67
N ALA A 271 37.39 64.55 44.93
CA ALA A 271 37.60 63.74 43.74
C ALA A 271 37.69 62.24 44.08
N LYS A 272 38.36 61.88 45.18
CA LYS A 272 38.42 60.49 45.67
C LYS A 272 37.09 60.00 46.23
N ASP A 273 36.31 60.85 46.88
CA ASP A 273 34.96 60.50 47.35
C ASP A 273 34.01 60.26 46.17
N VAL A 274 34.13 61.04 45.08
CA VAL A 274 33.41 60.79 43.83
C VAL A 274 33.86 59.47 43.19
N GLU A 275 35.15 59.17 43.16
CA GLU A 275 35.68 57.91 42.63
C GLU A 275 35.22 56.70 43.47
N ILE A 276 35.18 56.83 44.79
CA ILE A 276 34.66 55.80 45.70
C ILE A 276 33.16 55.59 45.48
N ALA A 277 32.39 56.67 45.28
CA ALA A 277 30.96 56.56 44.97
C ALA A 277 30.72 55.90 43.60
N GLU A 278 31.53 56.23 42.59
CA GLU A 278 31.49 55.62 41.26
C GLU A 278 31.85 54.12 41.31
N LEU A 279 32.87 53.74 42.08
CA LEU A 279 33.26 52.34 42.28
C LEU A 279 32.19 51.55 43.03
N LYS A 280 31.57 52.14 44.06
CA LYS A 280 30.43 51.52 44.77
C LYS A 280 29.24 51.32 43.85
N ARG A 281 28.92 52.30 43.00
CA ARG A 281 27.86 52.16 41.98
C ARG A 281 28.17 51.01 41.00
N ARG A 282 29.39 50.93 40.48
CA ARG A 282 29.81 49.85 39.56
C ARG A 282 29.78 48.46 40.22
N LEU A 283 30.15 48.38 41.48
CA LEU A 283 30.09 47.14 42.25
C LEU A 283 28.64 46.68 42.45
N ASN A 284 27.75 47.59 42.85
CA ASN A 284 26.31 47.31 42.95
C ASN A 284 25.73 46.88 41.60
N GLU A 285 26.07 47.57 40.51
CA GLU A 285 25.65 47.19 39.16
C GLU A 285 26.22 45.84 38.69
N GLN A 286 27.35 45.38 39.24
CA GLN A 286 27.82 44.01 39.01
C GLN A 286 27.05 43.00 39.83
N ILE A 287 26.74 43.30 41.10
CA ILE A 287 25.93 42.45 41.96
C ILE A 287 24.55 42.22 41.34
N ASP A 288 23.85 43.30 40.94
CA ASP A 288 22.53 43.23 40.32
C ASP A 288 22.56 42.41 39.01
N ARG A 289 23.65 42.51 38.23
CA ARG A 289 23.85 41.70 37.02
C ARG A 289 24.09 40.23 37.33
N CYS A 290 24.87 39.92 38.36
CA CYS A 290 25.12 38.54 38.78
C CYS A 290 23.83 37.88 39.28
N GLU A 291 23.04 38.59 40.10
CA GLU A 291 21.74 38.10 40.60
C GLU A 291 20.76 37.85 39.44
N SER A 292 20.71 38.76 38.45
CA SER A 292 19.89 38.55 37.24
C SER A 292 20.30 37.29 36.46
N LEU A 293 21.60 37.07 36.27
CA LEU A 293 22.11 35.89 35.55
C LEU A 293 21.86 34.59 36.32
N GLU A 294 21.86 34.64 37.65
CA GLU A 294 21.58 33.48 38.50
C GLU A 294 20.10 33.08 38.41
N ILE A 295 19.19 34.05 38.36
CA ILE A 295 17.76 33.82 38.12
C ILE A 295 17.54 33.22 36.72
N ASP A 296 18.20 33.77 35.69
CA ASP A 296 18.09 33.26 34.31
C ASP A 296 18.64 31.83 34.18
N LEU A 297 19.76 31.52 34.85
CA LEU A 297 20.35 30.18 34.88
C LEU A 297 19.40 29.18 35.55
N GLU A 298 18.80 29.56 36.69
CA GLU A 298 17.88 28.68 37.40
C GLU A 298 16.60 28.44 36.58
N ALA A 299 16.09 29.47 35.90
CA ALA A 299 14.98 29.33 34.97
C ALA A 299 15.30 28.40 33.80
N GLU A 300 16.51 28.46 33.23
CA GLU A 300 16.94 27.53 32.18
C GLU A 300 17.12 26.09 32.69
N LYS A 301 17.60 25.88 33.92
CA LYS A 301 17.67 24.54 34.51
C LYS A 301 16.29 23.91 34.69
N VAL A 302 15.30 24.68 35.16
CA VAL A 302 13.92 24.20 35.29
C VAL A 302 13.37 23.81 33.91
N LYS A 303 13.57 24.65 32.88
CA LYS A 303 13.16 24.30 31.51
C LYS A 303 13.86 23.06 30.98
N ALA A 304 15.15 22.87 31.30
CA ALA A 304 15.89 21.68 30.89
C ALA A 304 15.34 20.42 31.56
N ALA A 305 15.02 20.48 32.85
CA ALA A 305 14.39 19.38 33.59
C ALA A 305 12.98 19.06 33.05
N ASP A 306 12.16 20.07 32.79
CA ASP A 306 10.82 19.90 32.20
C ASP A 306 10.92 19.25 30.80
N ALA A 307 11.92 19.66 30.00
CA ALA A 307 12.15 19.08 28.68
C ALA A 307 12.62 17.62 28.75
N GLU A 308 13.41 17.26 29.77
CA GLU A 308 13.85 15.90 30.00
C GLU A 308 12.69 15.00 30.46
N GLU A 309 11.85 15.47 31.38
CA GLU A 309 10.63 14.76 31.78
C GLU A 309 9.68 14.55 30.59
N ALA A 310 9.49 15.57 29.76
CA ALA A 310 8.69 15.45 28.54
C ALA A 310 9.26 14.39 27.57
N ARG A 311 10.59 14.30 27.45
CA ARG A 311 11.25 13.24 26.66
C ARG A 311 11.05 11.85 27.25
N ALA A 312 11.14 11.71 28.57
CA ALA A 312 10.89 10.44 29.24
C ALA A 312 9.45 9.96 29.03
N VAL A 313 8.47 10.86 29.21
CA VAL A 313 7.05 10.58 28.94
C VAL A 313 6.82 10.21 27.48
N SER A 314 7.43 10.95 26.54
CA SER A 314 7.30 10.64 25.11
C SER A 314 7.92 9.29 24.75
N THR A 315 9.03 8.91 25.39
CA THR A 315 9.70 7.62 25.15
C THR A 315 8.87 6.46 25.71
N ALA A 316 8.30 6.62 26.90
CA ALA A 316 7.38 5.64 27.48
C ALA A 316 6.13 5.45 26.61
N ALA A 317 5.53 6.53 26.12
CA ALA A 317 4.40 6.48 25.21
C ALA A 317 4.73 5.76 23.89
N LEU A 318 5.94 5.98 23.35
CA LEU A 318 6.41 5.29 22.15
C LEU A 318 6.58 3.78 22.37
N ASN A 319 7.13 3.36 23.51
CA ASN A 319 7.26 1.94 23.85
C ASN A 319 5.89 1.26 23.97
N VAL A 320 4.91 1.90 24.61
CA VAL A 320 3.54 1.38 24.69
C VAL A 320 2.92 1.24 23.30
N ALA A 321 3.10 2.25 22.43
CA ALA A 321 2.61 2.19 21.06
C ALA A 321 3.26 1.04 20.26
N GLN A 322 4.56 0.80 20.47
CA GLN A 322 5.30 -0.28 19.80
C GLN A 322 4.85 -1.68 20.26
N THR A 323 4.59 -1.87 21.55
CA THR A 323 4.04 -3.12 22.09
C THR A 323 2.64 -3.37 21.52
N ASN A 324 1.76 -2.37 21.58
CA ASN A 324 0.40 -2.48 21.03
C ASN A 324 0.42 -2.78 19.52
N TYR A 325 1.36 -2.20 18.77
CA TYR A 325 1.52 -2.50 17.35
C TYR A 325 1.94 -3.96 17.13
N SER A 326 2.87 -4.48 17.93
CA SER A 326 3.34 -5.87 17.84
C SER A 326 2.23 -6.87 18.16
N GLU A 327 1.42 -6.61 19.20
CA GLU A 327 0.25 -7.41 19.55
C GLU A 327 -0.81 -7.39 18.43
N ALA A 328 -1.12 -6.20 17.91
CA ALA A 328 -2.04 -6.05 16.80
C ALA A 328 -1.56 -6.78 15.54
N GLN A 329 -0.24 -6.74 15.26
CA GLN A 329 0.35 -7.46 14.14
C GLN A 329 0.20 -8.98 14.31
N GLY A 330 0.43 -9.52 15.52
CA GLY A 330 0.22 -10.95 15.80
C GLY A 330 -1.23 -11.41 15.58
N ILE A 331 -2.21 -10.57 15.96
CA ILE A 331 -3.64 -10.83 15.68
C ILE A 331 -3.90 -10.82 14.17
N VAL A 332 -3.37 -9.82 13.45
CA VAL A 332 -3.53 -9.72 11.99
C VAL A 332 -2.91 -10.92 11.28
N ASP A 333 -1.70 -11.34 11.65
CA ASP A 333 -1.02 -12.49 11.04
C ASP A 333 -1.81 -13.79 11.27
N THR A 334 -2.38 -13.95 12.47
CA THR A 334 -3.27 -15.08 12.79
C THR A 334 -4.51 -15.07 11.89
N LEU A 335 -5.21 -13.93 11.79
CA LEU A 335 -6.40 -13.80 10.95
C LEU A 335 -6.09 -14.01 9.45
N VAL A 336 -4.93 -13.55 8.97
CA VAL A 336 -4.48 -13.77 7.59
C VAL A 336 -4.28 -15.26 7.33
N SER A 337 -3.60 -15.97 8.23
CA SER A 337 -3.38 -17.42 8.13
C SER A 337 -4.70 -18.20 8.15
N GLU A 338 -5.63 -17.84 9.04
CA GLU A 338 -6.95 -18.48 9.12
C GLU A 338 -7.81 -18.22 7.89
N ALA A 339 -7.82 -16.98 7.39
CA ALA A 339 -8.53 -16.61 6.16
C ALA A 339 -7.94 -17.31 4.94
N GLU A 340 -6.62 -17.43 4.87
CA GLU A 340 -5.94 -18.17 3.81
C GLU A 340 -6.28 -19.65 3.84
N TRP A 341 -6.29 -20.29 5.02
CA TRP A 341 -6.72 -21.69 5.16
C TRP A 341 -8.18 -21.88 4.71
N MET A 342 -9.10 -20.99 5.11
CA MET A 342 -10.48 -21.06 4.66
C MET A 342 -10.61 -20.94 3.14
N ARG A 343 -9.91 -19.97 2.55
CA ARG A 343 -9.94 -19.69 1.11
C ARG A 343 -9.38 -20.87 0.29
N THR A 344 -8.28 -21.47 0.75
CA THR A 344 -7.53 -22.49 0.01
C THR A 344 -8.08 -23.90 0.23
N ARG A 345 -8.58 -24.20 1.42
CA ARG A 345 -8.95 -25.56 1.82
C ARG A 345 -10.32 -25.63 2.50
N GLY A 346 -10.61 -24.74 3.45
CA GLY A 346 -11.84 -24.80 4.26
C GLY A 346 -13.14 -24.82 3.44
N VAL A 347 -13.31 -23.90 2.48
CA VAL A 347 -14.52 -23.84 1.62
C VAL A 347 -14.69 -25.11 0.80
N VAL A 348 -13.60 -25.66 0.28
CA VAL A 348 -13.61 -26.90 -0.52
C VAL A 348 -14.03 -28.08 0.35
N LEU A 349 -13.51 -28.17 1.57
CA LEU A 349 -13.88 -29.23 2.50
C LEU A 349 -15.34 -29.13 2.94
N VAL A 350 -15.86 -27.93 3.23
CA VAL A 350 -17.28 -27.72 3.53
C VAL A 350 -18.16 -28.19 2.36
N ALA A 351 -17.82 -27.79 1.13
CA ALA A 351 -18.57 -28.19 -0.06
C ALA A 351 -18.54 -29.71 -0.26
N ASN A 352 -17.38 -30.35 -0.09
CA ASN A 352 -17.24 -31.79 -0.19
C ASN A 352 -18.07 -32.52 0.88
N SER A 353 -18.08 -32.04 2.12
CA SER A 353 -18.87 -32.66 3.18
C SER A 353 -20.38 -32.50 2.96
N ILE A 354 -20.83 -31.41 2.35
CA ILE A 354 -22.23 -31.24 1.92
C ILE A 354 -22.59 -32.20 0.80
N LEU A 355 -21.74 -32.28 -0.24
CA LEU A 355 -22.00 -33.13 -1.41
C LEU A 355 -21.96 -34.62 -1.08
N ASN A 356 -21.19 -35.01 -0.07
CA ASN A 356 -21.10 -36.38 0.43
C ASN A 356 -22.05 -36.67 1.60
N ALA A 357 -22.98 -35.76 1.93
CA ALA A 357 -23.94 -35.99 3.00
C ALA A 357 -24.96 -37.06 2.59
N ASN A 358 -25.11 -38.10 3.41
CA ASN A 358 -26.04 -39.20 3.14
C ASN A 358 -27.50 -38.72 3.09
N GLU A 359 -27.84 -37.67 3.84
CA GLU A 359 -29.16 -37.04 3.85
C GLU A 359 -29.47 -36.41 2.50
N LEU A 360 -28.48 -35.74 1.89
CA LEU A 360 -28.61 -35.14 0.56
C LEU A 360 -28.76 -36.21 -0.51
N ASP A 361 -27.94 -37.26 -0.47
CA ASP A 361 -28.01 -38.38 -1.41
C ASP A 361 -29.39 -39.06 -1.38
N ARG A 362 -29.90 -39.38 -0.18
CA ARG A 362 -31.24 -39.97 -0.01
C ARG A 362 -32.36 -39.05 -0.51
N ALA A 363 -32.28 -37.75 -0.22
CA ALA A 363 -33.29 -36.79 -0.65
C ALA A 363 -33.32 -36.64 -2.19
N VAL A 364 -32.15 -36.56 -2.82
CA VAL A 364 -32.02 -36.49 -4.29
C VAL A 364 -32.49 -37.78 -4.95
N ALA A 365 -32.17 -38.94 -4.38
CA ALA A 365 -32.64 -40.23 -4.89
C ALA A 365 -34.17 -40.32 -4.85
N ALA A 366 -34.79 -39.98 -3.70
CA ALA A 366 -36.24 -39.97 -3.54
C ALA A 366 -36.93 -38.99 -4.52
N LEU A 367 -36.37 -37.79 -4.68
CA LEU A 367 -36.88 -36.80 -5.64
C LEU A 367 -36.79 -37.31 -7.08
N THR A 368 -35.66 -37.93 -7.45
CA THR A 368 -35.43 -38.50 -8.78
C THR A 368 -36.41 -39.63 -9.09
N ASP A 369 -36.65 -40.51 -8.13
CA ASP A 369 -37.59 -41.62 -8.29
C ASP A 369 -39.04 -41.15 -8.39
N ALA A 370 -39.44 -40.18 -7.56
CA ALA A 370 -40.78 -39.59 -7.61
C ALA A 370 -41.01 -38.82 -8.92
N ALA A 371 -40.03 -38.04 -9.38
CA ALA A 371 -40.11 -37.31 -10.65
C ALA A 371 -40.19 -38.28 -11.85
N ARG A 372 -39.43 -39.38 -11.81
CA ARG A 372 -39.52 -40.43 -12.83
C ARG A 372 -40.89 -41.09 -12.85
N ALA A 373 -41.50 -41.36 -11.68
CA ALA A 373 -42.84 -41.91 -11.59
C ALA A 373 -43.88 -40.95 -12.22
N VAL A 374 -43.85 -39.66 -11.88
CA VAL A 374 -44.73 -38.65 -12.50
C VAL A 374 -44.55 -38.60 -14.01
N GLY A 375 -43.29 -38.58 -14.50
CA GLY A 375 -43.00 -38.59 -15.94
C GLY A 375 -43.52 -39.84 -16.65
N HIS A 376 -43.35 -41.03 -16.06
CA HIS A 376 -43.89 -42.27 -16.60
C HIS A 376 -45.43 -42.23 -16.65
N ARG A 377 -46.09 -41.77 -15.58
CA ARG A 377 -47.55 -41.61 -15.55
C ARG A 377 -48.04 -40.64 -16.63
N GLY A 378 -47.40 -39.48 -16.76
CA GLY A 378 -47.72 -38.49 -17.79
C GLY A 378 -47.64 -39.06 -19.20
N GLY A 379 -46.57 -39.79 -19.52
CA GLY A 379 -46.41 -40.45 -20.81
C GLY A 379 -47.44 -41.55 -21.08
N TYR A 380 -47.82 -42.34 -20.06
CA TYR A 380 -48.89 -43.33 -20.18
C TYR A 380 -50.25 -42.67 -20.46
N LEU A 381 -50.58 -41.59 -19.75
CA LEU A 381 -51.83 -40.86 -19.95
C LEU A 381 -51.89 -40.20 -21.34
N GLU A 382 -50.79 -39.64 -21.83
CA GLU A 382 -50.70 -39.10 -23.20
C GLU A 382 -50.91 -40.20 -24.26
N CYS A 383 -50.33 -41.38 -24.06
CA CYS A 383 -50.54 -42.51 -24.96
C CYS A 383 -51.99 -43.02 -24.92
N ALA A 384 -52.62 -43.08 -23.74
CA ALA A 384 -54.03 -43.43 -23.60
C ALA A 384 -54.91 -42.44 -24.36
N ASP A 385 -54.70 -41.13 -24.18
CA ASP A 385 -55.45 -40.08 -24.90
C ASP A 385 -55.32 -40.21 -26.43
N HIS A 386 -54.12 -40.45 -26.96
CA HIS A 386 -53.93 -40.70 -28.39
C HIS A 386 -54.69 -41.94 -28.90
N VAL A 387 -54.75 -43.02 -28.10
CA VAL A 387 -55.49 -44.23 -28.46
C VAL A 387 -56.99 -44.00 -28.42
N GLU A 388 -57.49 -43.28 -27.40
CA GLU A 388 -58.89 -42.89 -27.29
C GLU A 388 -59.35 -42.05 -28.47
N GLN A 389 -58.55 -41.06 -28.87
CA GLN A 389 -58.84 -40.22 -30.03
C GLN A 389 -58.89 -41.01 -31.35
N MET A 390 -58.02 -42.01 -31.49
CA MET A 390 -57.96 -42.86 -32.69
C MET A 390 -59.10 -43.88 -32.76
N LEU A 391 -59.53 -44.44 -31.63
CA LEU A 391 -60.55 -45.49 -31.56
C LEU A 391 -61.96 -44.96 -31.29
N GLY A 392 -62.11 -43.73 -30.81
CA GLY A 392 -63.40 -43.13 -30.45
C GLY A 392 -64.08 -43.78 -29.24
N GLN A 393 -63.30 -44.45 -28.38
CA GLN A 393 -63.74 -45.15 -27.17
C GLN A 393 -62.74 -44.88 -26.04
N GLU A 394 -63.24 -44.77 -24.81
CA GLU A 394 -62.40 -44.67 -23.60
C GLU A 394 -61.45 -45.88 -23.45
N PHE A 395 -60.21 -45.58 -23.13
CA PHE A 395 -59.12 -46.54 -22.97
C PHE A 395 -58.93 -46.80 -21.48
N ASP A 396 -58.94 -48.08 -21.09
CA ASP A 396 -58.81 -48.46 -19.69
C ASP A 396 -57.39 -48.16 -19.18
N THR A 397 -57.28 -47.18 -18.29
CA THR A 397 -56.03 -46.77 -17.64
C THR A 397 -55.79 -47.45 -16.30
N SER A 398 -56.71 -48.32 -15.84
CA SER A 398 -56.61 -49.00 -14.54
C SER A 398 -55.40 -49.95 -14.42
N HIS A 399 -54.84 -50.36 -15.55
CA HIS A 399 -53.62 -51.17 -15.62
C HIS A 399 -52.32 -50.36 -15.65
N CYS A 400 -52.37 -49.03 -15.50
CA CYS A 400 -51.16 -48.23 -15.35
C CYS A 400 -50.39 -48.70 -14.11
N SER A 401 -49.17 -49.20 -14.31
CA SER A 401 -48.31 -49.68 -13.21
C SER A 401 -47.79 -48.56 -12.31
N VAL A 402 -48.15 -47.31 -12.57
CA VAL A 402 -47.74 -46.12 -11.83
C VAL A 402 -48.95 -45.56 -11.09
N THR A 403 -48.80 -45.38 -9.78
CA THR A 403 -49.89 -45.03 -8.87
C THR A 403 -50.45 -43.63 -9.16
N GLU A 404 -51.75 -43.42 -8.90
CA GLU A 404 -52.39 -42.10 -8.95
C GLU A 404 -51.80 -41.10 -7.94
N HIS A 405 -51.03 -41.60 -6.97
CA HIS A 405 -50.38 -40.80 -5.93
C HIS A 405 -48.99 -40.29 -6.34
N ALA A 406 -48.53 -40.52 -7.57
CA ALA A 406 -47.21 -40.08 -8.03
C ALA A 406 -46.99 -38.56 -7.86
N ASP A 407 -48.00 -37.75 -8.19
CA ASP A 407 -47.93 -36.29 -8.08
C ASP A 407 -47.81 -35.83 -6.60
N ALA A 408 -48.56 -36.48 -5.70
CA ALA A 408 -48.48 -36.21 -4.26
C ALA A 408 -47.13 -36.68 -3.66
N ALA A 409 -46.59 -37.81 -4.15
CA ALA A 409 -45.29 -38.31 -3.75
C ALA A 409 -44.15 -37.38 -4.21
N LEU A 410 -44.25 -36.83 -5.43
CA LEU A 410 -43.32 -35.82 -5.92
C LEU A 410 -43.37 -34.55 -5.06
N ALA A 411 -44.55 -33.99 -4.79
CA ALA A 411 -44.71 -32.83 -3.93
C ALA A 411 -44.14 -33.06 -2.51
N SER A 412 -44.31 -34.26 -1.96
CA SER A 412 -43.72 -34.64 -0.67
C SER A 412 -42.19 -34.72 -0.73
N ALA A 413 -41.63 -35.26 -1.83
CA ALA A 413 -40.18 -35.36 -2.03
C ALA A 413 -39.53 -33.99 -2.25
N GLU A 414 -40.18 -33.11 -3.03
CA GLU A 414 -39.79 -31.70 -3.20
C GLU A 414 -39.76 -30.98 -1.86
N ASN A 415 -40.84 -31.09 -1.08
CA ASN A 415 -40.89 -30.47 0.25
C ASN A 415 -39.82 -31.03 1.20
N SER A 416 -39.47 -32.33 1.10
CA SER A 416 -38.39 -32.92 1.89
C SER A 416 -37.01 -32.44 1.47
N TYR A 417 -36.80 -32.16 0.17
CA TYR A 417 -35.54 -31.64 -0.35
C TYR A 417 -35.37 -30.15 -0.01
N ASP A 418 -36.42 -29.34 -0.18
CA ASP A 418 -36.40 -27.90 0.08
C ASP A 418 -36.18 -27.58 1.57
N ASN A 419 -36.64 -28.45 2.47
CA ASN A 419 -36.47 -28.30 3.92
C ASN A 419 -35.38 -29.22 4.49
N LEU A 420 -34.44 -29.68 3.67
CA LEU A 420 -33.38 -30.57 4.10
C LEU A 420 -32.43 -29.86 5.09
N SER A 421 -32.34 -30.36 6.32
CA SER A 421 -31.27 -29.96 7.25
C SER A 421 -30.07 -30.91 7.10
N LEU A 422 -28.88 -30.32 6.97
CA LEU A 422 -27.63 -31.05 6.91
C LEU A 422 -26.87 -30.82 8.22
N PRO A 423 -26.61 -31.87 9.03
CA PRO A 423 -25.89 -31.73 10.30
C PRO A 423 -24.55 -31.03 10.17
N ILE A 424 -23.85 -31.23 9.05
CA ILE A 424 -22.57 -30.56 8.78
C ILE A 424 -22.70 -29.04 8.68
N MET A 425 -23.80 -28.53 8.14
CA MET A 425 -24.05 -27.09 8.05
C MET A 425 -24.28 -26.49 9.43
N GLU A 426 -24.98 -27.20 10.31
CA GLU A 426 -25.19 -26.77 11.70
C GLU A 426 -23.85 -26.72 12.47
N LEU A 427 -23.01 -27.75 12.32
CA LEU A 427 -21.68 -27.80 12.94
C LEU A 427 -20.76 -26.67 12.45
N VAL A 428 -20.80 -26.34 11.15
CA VAL A 428 -20.04 -25.22 10.58
C VAL A 428 -20.54 -23.90 11.17
N VAL A 429 -21.87 -23.68 11.21
CA VAL A 429 -22.46 -22.45 11.76
C VAL A 429 -22.14 -22.27 13.24
N GLU A 430 -22.19 -23.33 14.04
CA GLU A 430 -21.83 -23.25 15.46
C GLU A 430 -20.34 -23.01 15.68
N SER A 431 -19.48 -23.57 14.82
CA SER A 431 -18.03 -23.34 14.89
C SER A 431 -17.66 -21.89 14.59
N LEU A 432 -18.32 -21.26 13.60
CA LEU A 432 -18.09 -19.87 13.21
C LEU A 432 -18.49 -18.83 14.28
N LYS A 433 -19.24 -19.23 15.31
CA LYS A 433 -19.62 -18.35 16.44
C LYS A 433 -18.55 -18.25 17.52
N LYS A 434 -17.47 -19.01 17.43
CA LYS A 434 -16.42 -19.10 18.46
C LYS A 434 -15.16 -18.36 18.01
N ASP A 435 -14.36 -17.88 18.96
CA ASP A 435 -13.11 -17.18 18.66
C ASP A 435 -12.07 -18.12 18.01
N ASP A 436 -12.10 -19.41 18.37
CA ASP A 436 -11.27 -20.49 17.84
C ASP A 436 -11.91 -21.20 16.62
N TRP A 437 -12.75 -20.49 15.86
CA TRP A 437 -13.55 -21.06 14.77
C TRP A 437 -12.72 -21.85 13.75
N CYS A 438 -11.52 -21.38 13.39
CA CYS A 438 -10.68 -22.01 12.37
C CYS A 438 -10.18 -23.40 12.83
N GLN A 439 -9.80 -23.52 14.09
CA GLN A 439 -9.32 -24.78 14.68
C GLN A 439 -10.46 -25.79 14.80
N ARG A 440 -11.66 -25.34 15.18
CA ARG A 440 -12.85 -26.19 15.22
C ARG A 440 -13.24 -26.70 13.83
N LEU A 441 -13.24 -25.83 12.83
CA LEU A 441 -13.51 -26.23 11.45
C LEU A 441 -12.47 -27.23 10.93
N LYS A 442 -11.18 -27.04 11.24
CA LYS A 442 -10.13 -28.02 10.93
C LYS A 442 -10.43 -29.38 11.59
N ALA A 443 -10.78 -29.41 12.86
CA ALA A 443 -11.10 -30.66 13.54
C ALA A 443 -12.31 -31.40 12.94
N ILE A 444 -13.32 -30.66 12.48
CA ILE A 444 -14.54 -31.24 11.88
C ILE A 444 -14.31 -31.70 10.44
N LEU A 445 -13.60 -30.90 9.64
CA LEU A 445 -13.53 -31.05 8.18
C LEU A 445 -12.23 -31.70 7.70
N ASP A 446 -11.19 -31.65 8.52
CA ASP A 446 -9.83 -32.10 8.21
C ASP A 446 -9.25 -32.84 9.43
N PRO A 447 -9.94 -33.89 9.94
CA PRO A 447 -9.48 -34.61 11.11
C PRO A 447 -8.08 -35.19 10.83
N PRO A 448 -7.14 -35.10 11.79
CA PRO A 448 -5.82 -35.67 11.63
C PRO A 448 -5.95 -37.16 11.34
N VAL A 449 -5.24 -37.65 10.32
CA VAL A 449 -5.18 -39.08 10.00
C VAL A 449 -4.56 -39.79 11.19
N THR A 450 -5.38 -40.36 12.05
CA THR A 450 -4.92 -41.36 13.02
C THR A 450 -4.60 -42.60 12.21
N VAL A 451 -3.30 -42.93 12.14
CA VAL A 451 -2.86 -44.26 11.69
C VAL A 451 -3.47 -45.25 12.68
N GLU A 452 -4.57 -45.90 12.29
CA GLU A 452 -5.02 -47.10 12.99
C GLU A 452 -3.94 -48.15 12.78
N LEU A 453 -3.08 -48.30 13.80
CA LEU A 453 -2.24 -49.48 13.97
C LEU A 453 -3.21 -50.65 14.15
N SER A 454 -3.45 -51.37 13.06
CA SER A 454 -4.27 -52.58 13.04
C SER A 454 -3.75 -53.59 14.07
N ASP A 455 -4.68 -54.12 14.86
CA ASP A 455 -4.52 -55.16 15.86
C ASP A 455 -3.49 -56.25 15.48
N GLU A 456 -2.36 -56.30 16.20
CA GLU A 456 -1.57 -57.51 16.35
C GLU A 456 -2.16 -58.34 17.51
N GLU A 457 -2.50 -59.60 17.22
CA GLU A 457 -2.91 -60.59 18.22
C GLU A 457 -1.77 -60.87 19.23
N PRO A 458 -2.09 -61.23 20.49
CA PRO A 458 -1.09 -61.24 21.53
C PRO A 458 -0.41 -62.61 21.70
N VAL A 459 0.90 -62.51 21.97
CA VAL A 459 1.81 -63.42 22.67
C VAL A 459 2.39 -64.62 21.90
N GLY A 460 3.68 -64.47 21.59
CA GLY A 460 4.64 -65.54 21.39
C GLY A 460 6.04 -65.03 21.73
N ASP A 461 6.37 -65.11 23.01
CA ASP A 461 7.69 -64.95 23.63
C ASP A 461 8.77 -65.81 22.94
N ASP A 462 9.86 -65.18 22.46
CA ASP A 462 11.24 -65.66 22.66
C ASP A 462 12.27 -64.74 21.97
N GLY A 463 13.07 -64.05 22.80
CA GLY A 463 14.52 -63.91 22.66
C GLY A 463 15.12 -62.96 21.61
N GLY A 464 15.94 -62.01 22.08
CA GLY A 464 17.08 -61.53 21.29
C GLY A 464 17.55 -60.11 21.60
N ASP A 465 18.56 -60.03 22.48
CA ASP A 465 19.45 -58.91 22.83
C ASP A 465 19.76 -57.85 21.76
N GLY A 466 20.00 -56.62 22.22
CA GLY A 466 20.68 -55.59 21.43
C GLY A 466 20.67 -54.21 22.05
N ASP A 467 21.52 -54.04 23.06
CA ASP A 467 22.02 -52.79 23.68
C ASP A 467 22.01 -51.54 22.78
N ASP A 468 21.55 -50.40 23.32
CA ASP A 468 22.31 -49.14 23.27
C ASP A 468 21.79 -48.15 24.33
N ASP A 469 22.57 -48.03 25.42
CA ASP A 469 22.38 -47.08 26.50
C ASP A 469 22.93 -45.71 26.09
N GLY A 470 22.07 -44.68 26.12
CA GLY A 470 22.41 -43.29 25.79
C GLY A 470 21.75 -42.28 26.72
N ASN A 471 22.09 -42.43 28.00
CA ASN A 471 21.81 -41.65 29.21
C ASN A 471 21.27 -40.21 29.08
N ASP A 472 20.34 -39.95 29.99
CA ASP A 472 19.72 -38.69 30.41
C ASP A 472 20.72 -37.60 30.83
N ASP A 473 20.29 -36.36 30.63
CA ASP A 473 20.93 -35.12 31.10
C ASP A 473 20.15 -34.62 32.33
N ASP A 474 20.67 -34.96 33.51
CA ASP A 474 20.19 -34.51 34.81
C ASP A 474 21.23 -33.59 35.47
N GLY A 475 20.76 -32.44 35.97
CA GLY A 475 21.31 -31.81 37.18
C GLY A 475 22.40 -30.75 36.95
N GLU A 476 22.06 -29.48 37.20
CA GLU A 476 22.38 -28.74 38.45
C GLU A 476 23.64 -27.89 38.25
N ASP A 477 23.49 -26.57 38.22
CA ASP A 477 23.66 -25.65 39.35
C ASP A 477 25.13 -25.44 39.70
N ASP A 478 25.58 -24.19 39.55
CA ASP A 478 26.39 -23.47 40.54
C ASP A 478 26.81 -22.13 39.92
N GLY A 479 26.43 -21.05 40.61
CA GLY A 479 26.74 -19.69 40.20
C GLY A 479 28.21 -19.32 40.37
N ASP A 480 28.57 -18.14 39.85
CA ASP A 480 29.39 -17.20 40.62
C ASP A 480 29.39 -15.80 39.97
N ASP A 481 29.17 -14.81 40.84
CA ASP A 481 29.72 -13.45 40.92
C ASP A 481 30.19 -12.67 39.69
N GLY A 482 29.71 -11.41 39.63
CA GLY A 482 30.22 -10.39 38.71
C GLY A 482 29.62 -9.01 38.97
N ASP A 483 29.96 -8.42 40.11
CA ASP A 483 29.84 -7.00 40.46
C ASP A 483 30.29 -6.08 39.30
N ASP A 484 29.49 -5.07 38.96
CA ASP A 484 30.03 -3.72 38.76
C ASP A 484 28.91 -2.67 38.72
N ARG A 485 28.83 -1.93 39.82
CA ARG A 485 28.33 -0.56 39.84
C ARG A 485 29.19 0.30 38.92
N ARG A 486 28.57 1.18 38.12
CA ARG A 486 29.11 2.53 37.93
C ARG A 486 28.02 3.54 37.61
N GLU A 487 28.14 4.62 38.36
CA GLU A 487 27.48 5.91 38.26
C GLU A 487 27.62 6.51 36.85
N GLU A 488 26.53 7.09 36.36
CA GLU A 488 26.49 8.43 35.75
C GLU A 488 25.12 9.07 36.01
#